data_AF-A0A1V5W8R1-F1
#
_entry.id   AF-A0A1V5W8R1-F1
#
_cell.length_a   1.000
_cell.length_b   1.000
_cell.length_c   1.000
_cell.angle_alpha   90.00
_cell.angle_beta   90.00
_cell.angle_gamma   90.00
#
_symmetry.space_group_name_H-M   'P 1'
#
loop_
_entity.id
_entity.type
_entity.pdbx_description
1 polymer ?
#
loop_
_entity_poly.entity_id
_entity_poly.type
_entity_poly.pdbx_seq_one_letter_code
_entity_poly.pdbx_strand_id
1 'polypeptide(L)'
;MKKLLYYVFALVVITSACTPKDTDTKDSDCGKQNHLIPSTVSLVYEQTMVVPQEYAFFFKTIDFQKLTSDIIEKSKKGSIVPLFPFSDIPLTKQDIEEKLSTVSIQECKYALFDEEWFMDTATFVMQKNVRSYTIVREYMRKTPLGTEELSKSLIAKIPCTDSVSKKFSELTLLAKNVAYEIPLVNEFNPEYLENIHVKHVMNILIAKALSGTTNAYSFMLRDTLQSLSAEDIKLRLGEQTESYVNIDETTGDEDTVEIEKKIDPSEYTGLAFIEDWYVNPKTMHIYKDVKGVALVREYMKQLDGNEPEKVKTIPLLMFFSNHKDGK
;
A
#
# COMPACT_ATOMS: atom_id res chain seq x y z
N MET A 1 7.87 34.58 56.23
CA MET A 1 7.98 35.31 54.93
C MET A 1 8.72 34.55 53.82
N LYS A 2 9.73 33.71 54.09
CA LYS A 2 10.41 32.92 53.03
C LYS A 2 9.58 31.76 52.44
N LYS A 3 8.63 31.18 53.19
CA LYS A 3 7.73 30.13 52.68
C LYS A 3 6.61 30.66 51.78
N LEU A 4 6.17 31.91 51.98
CA LEU A 4 5.13 32.54 51.15
C LEU A 4 5.68 32.91 49.75
N LEU A 5 6.96 33.29 49.66
CA LEU A 5 7.62 33.58 48.38
C LEU A 5 7.74 32.34 47.49
N TYR A 6 7.93 31.15 48.06
CA TYR A 6 8.03 29.89 47.31
C TYR A 6 6.70 29.47 46.67
N TYR A 7 5.56 29.70 47.35
CA TYR A 7 4.25 29.40 46.78
C TYR A 7 3.83 30.39 45.69
N VAL A 8 4.24 31.67 45.79
CA VAL A 8 3.98 32.66 44.73
C VAL A 8 4.84 32.39 43.49
N PHE A 9 6.09 31.93 43.64
CA PHE A 9 6.92 31.53 42.50
C PHE A 9 6.41 30.24 41.83
N ALA A 10 5.90 29.28 42.60
CA ALA A 10 5.32 28.05 42.06
C ALA A 10 4.00 28.30 41.30
N LEU A 11 3.18 29.28 41.71
CA LEU A 11 1.96 29.64 40.98
C LEU A 11 2.24 30.38 39.66
N VAL A 12 3.27 31.23 39.62
CA VAL A 12 3.64 31.97 38.40
C VAL A 12 4.21 31.05 37.32
N VAL A 13 4.89 29.96 37.69
CA VAL A 13 5.40 28.96 36.73
C VAL A 13 4.28 28.09 36.15
N ILE A 14 3.15 27.93 36.87
CA ILE A 14 2.02 27.09 36.42
C ILE A 14 1.04 27.88 35.52
N THR A 15 0.96 29.21 35.65
CA THR A 15 0.05 30.02 34.81
C THR A 15 0.67 30.57 33.52
N SER A 16 2.00 30.45 33.33
CA SER A 16 2.66 30.77 32.05
C SER A 16 2.68 29.60 31.05
N ALA A 17 2.10 28.45 31.40
CA ALA A 17 2.06 27.24 30.56
C ALA A 17 0.77 27.09 29.73
N CYS A 18 -0.18 28.03 29.79
CA CYS A 18 -1.42 27.98 29.01
C CYS A 18 -1.67 29.31 28.28
N THR A 19 -1.07 29.45 27.11
CA THR A 19 -1.63 30.25 26.02
C THR A 19 -1.59 29.38 24.76
N PRO A 20 -2.73 29.11 24.09
CA PRO A 20 -2.72 28.43 22.82
C PRO A 20 -2.17 29.41 21.79
N LYS A 21 -0.94 29.19 21.35
CA LYS A 21 -0.45 29.78 20.10
C LYS A 21 -0.52 28.70 19.04
N ASP A 22 -1.49 28.88 18.15
CA ASP A 22 -1.38 28.43 16.77
C ASP A 22 0.01 28.75 16.25
N THR A 23 0.75 27.70 15.89
CA THR A 23 1.70 27.70 14.78
C THR A 23 2.21 26.29 14.59
N ASP A 24 1.78 25.68 13.47
CA ASP A 24 2.59 24.75 12.69
C ASP A 24 4.07 25.14 12.76
N THR A 25 4.91 24.31 13.38
CA THR A 25 6.19 23.84 12.81
C THR A 25 7.00 23.05 13.83
N LYS A 26 7.65 22.01 13.30
CA LYS A 26 8.63 21.09 13.91
C LYS A 26 8.03 19.97 14.75
N ASP A 27 7.55 18.93 14.05
CA ASP A 27 7.80 17.58 14.54
C ASP A 27 9.31 17.37 14.60
N SER A 28 9.85 17.51 15.79
CA SER A 28 11.18 17.01 16.16
C SER A 28 11.23 15.52 15.90
N ASP A 29 12.37 15.06 15.40
CA ASP A 29 12.80 13.67 15.18
C ASP A 29 12.93 12.85 16.50
N CYS A 30 12.00 13.05 17.43
CA CYS A 30 11.92 12.38 18.72
C CYS A 30 10.80 11.33 18.67
N GLY A 31 11.17 10.11 18.29
CA GLY A 31 10.48 8.91 18.75
C GLY A 31 9.20 8.47 18.03
N LYS A 32 9.01 8.78 16.74
CA LYS A 32 7.98 8.09 15.95
C LYS A 32 8.48 6.67 15.62
N GLN A 33 8.06 5.69 16.41
CA GLN A 33 8.37 4.27 16.17
C GLN A 33 7.61 3.79 14.93
N ASN A 34 8.33 3.37 13.88
CA ASN A 34 7.71 2.64 12.78
C ASN A 34 7.41 1.22 13.26
N HIS A 35 6.14 0.86 13.32
CA HIS A 35 5.74 -0.47 13.79
C HIS A 35 5.77 -1.49 12.65
N LEU A 36 5.62 -1.04 11.40
CA LEU A 36 5.43 -1.90 10.22
C LEU A 36 6.72 -2.54 9.73
N ILE A 37 7.72 -1.71 9.47
CA ILE A 37 9.04 -2.09 8.95
C ILE A 37 10.11 -1.21 9.61
N PRO A 38 11.39 -1.63 9.68
CA PRO A 38 12.44 -0.74 10.14
C PRO A 38 12.48 0.53 9.27
N SER A 39 12.68 1.70 9.87
CA SER A 39 12.62 3.00 9.17
C SER A 39 13.71 3.21 8.12
N THR A 40 14.70 2.33 8.04
CA THR A 40 15.82 2.37 7.09
C THR A 40 15.58 1.54 5.83
N VAL A 41 14.41 0.89 5.72
CA VAL A 41 14.12 -0.11 4.71
C VAL A 41 13.16 0.48 3.68
N SER A 42 13.53 0.39 2.40
CA SER A 42 12.61 0.65 1.30
C SER A 42 12.14 -0.64 0.65
N LEU A 43 10.91 -0.59 0.13
CA LEU A 43 10.23 -1.68 -0.56
C LEU A 43 10.24 -1.41 -2.06
N VAL A 44 10.59 -2.42 -2.85
CA VAL A 44 10.45 -2.37 -4.30
C VAL A 44 9.26 -3.22 -4.71
N TYR A 45 8.37 -2.70 -5.55
CA TYR A 45 7.25 -3.50 -6.04
C TYR A 45 6.74 -3.00 -7.39
N GLU A 46 6.31 -3.93 -8.25
CA GLU A 46 5.67 -3.61 -9.52
C GLU A 46 4.16 -3.44 -9.30
N GLN A 47 3.62 -2.31 -9.76
CA GLN A 47 2.21 -2.00 -9.74
C GLN A 47 1.66 -1.98 -11.16
N THR A 48 0.58 -2.73 -11.41
CA THR A 48 -0.23 -2.54 -12.62
C THR A 48 -0.92 -1.18 -12.57
N MET A 49 -0.71 -0.39 -13.61
CA MET A 49 -1.34 0.91 -13.79
C MET A 49 -2.62 0.81 -14.62
N VAL A 50 -2.96 -0.39 -15.09
CA VAL A 50 -4.22 -0.72 -15.75
C VAL A 50 -5.12 -1.47 -14.77
N VAL A 51 -6.36 -1.02 -14.65
CA VAL A 51 -7.38 -1.68 -13.83
C VAL A 51 -7.97 -2.85 -14.63
N PRO A 52 -7.88 -4.10 -14.13
CA PRO A 52 -8.56 -5.22 -14.77
C PRO A 52 -10.08 -5.03 -14.73
N GLN A 53 -10.78 -5.39 -15.81
CA GLN A 53 -12.23 -5.19 -15.92
C GLN A 53 -13.01 -5.87 -14.78
N GLU A 54 -12.57 -7.06 -14.38
CA GLU A 54 -13.17 -7.85 -13.30
C GLU A 54 -13.18 -7.11 -11.94
N TYR A 55 -12.23 -6.20 -11.74
CA TYR A 55 -12.06 -5.44 -10.50
C TYR A 55 -12.35 -3.94 -10.67
N ALA A 56 -12.85 -3.52 -11.83
CA ALA A 56 -13.10 -2.11 -12.14
C ALA A 56 -14.16 -1.45 -11.24
N PHE A 57 -14.92 -2.23 -10.48
CA PHE A 57 -15.87 -1.71 -9.50
C PHE A 57 -15.19 -1.12 -8.25
N PHE A 58 -13.96 -1.55 -7.94
CA PHE A 58 -13.22 -1.09 -6.76
C PHE A 58 -11.88 -0.47 -7.14
N PHE A 59 -11.07 -1.17 -7.93
CA PHE A 59 -9.76 -0.66 -8.29
C PHE A 59 -9.89 0.54 -9.21
N LYS A 60 -9.05 1.54 -8.93
CA LYS A 60 -8.99 2.79 -9.64
C LYS A 60 -7.53 3.18 -9.79
N THR A 61 -7.17 3.63 -10.97
CA THR A 61 -5.81 4.05 -11.30
C THR A 61 -5.79 5.52 -11.73
N ILE A 62 -4.60 6.06 -11.93
CA ILE A 62 -4.37 7.36 -12.56
C ILE A 62 -4.39 7.24 -14.09
N ASP A 63 -4.48 8.37 -14.80
CA ASP A 63 -4.18 8.41 -16.24
C ASP A 63 -2.66 8.27 -16.46
N PHE A 64 -2.21 7.01 -16.43
CA PHE A 64 -0.79 6.67 -16.49
C PHE A 64 -0.18 6.97 -17.86
N GLN A 65 -0.96 6.87 -18.93
CA GLN A 65 -0.52 7.21 -20.28
C GLN A 65 -0.23 8.70 -20.42
N LYS A 66 -1.10 9.55 -19.84
CA LYS A 66 -0.84 10.99 -19.76
C LYS A 66 0.38 11.30 -18.91
N LEU A 67 0.49 10.71 -17.71
CA LEU A 67 1.66 10.90 -16.85
C LEU A 67 2.97 10.53 -17.59
N THR A 68 2.97 9.39 -18.28
CA THR A 68 4.12 8.92 -19.06
C THR A 68 4.45 9.90 -20.19
N SER A 69 3.45 10.39 -20.91
CA SER A 69 3.63 11.38 -21.98
C SER A 69 4.25 12.68 -21.45
N ASP A 70 3.76 13.18 -20.31
CA ASP A 70 4.30 14.38 -19.65
C ASP A 70 5.77 14.18 -19.23
N ILE A 71 6.13 13.00 -18.72
CA ILE A 71 7.51 12.64 -18.37
C ILE A 71 8.40 12.66 -19.61
N ILE A 72 7.98 12.03 -20.72
CA ILE A 72 8.77 12.01 -21.95
C ILE A 72 8.96 13.43 -22.50
N GLU A 73 7.90 14.24 -22.54
CA GLU A 73 7.97 15.62 -23.02
C GLU A 73 8.91 16.47 -22.16
N LYS A 74 8.80 16.39 -20.83
CA LYS A 74 9.68 17.12 -19.91
C LYS A 74 11.13 16.65 -19.99
N SER A 75 11.35 15.36 -20.23
CA SER A 75 12.69 14.79 -20.43
C SER A 75 13.32 15.32 -21.73
N LYS A 76 12.58 15.35 -22.84
CA LYS A 76 13.03 15.96 -24.11
C LYS A 76 13.42 17.43 -23.95
N LYS A 77 12.66 18.18 -23.15
CA LYS A 77 12.95 19.60 -22.83
C LYS A 77 14.09 19.78 -21.83
N GLY A 78 14.59 18.70 -21.20
CA GLY A 78 15.60 18.76 -20.13
C GLY A 78 15.08 19.37 -18.83
N SER A 79 13.75 19.43 -18.63
CA SER A 79 13.13 19.94 -17.40
C SER A 79 13.15 18.91 -16.27
N ILE A 80 13.24 17.63 -16.62
CA ILE A 80 13.53 16.53 -15.70
C ILE A 80 14.64 15.68 -16.29
N VAL A 81 15.38 14.97 -15.44
CA VAL A 81 16.50 14.12 -15.84
C VAL A 81 16.23 12.70 -15.35
N PRO A 82 15.65 11.82 -16.20
CA PRO A 82 15.49 10.42 -15.87
C PRO A 82 16.84 9.71 -15.75
N LEU A 83 16.83 8.57 -15.08
CA LEU A 83 17.98 7.71 -14.88
C LEU A 83 17.78 6.37 -15.62
N PHE A 84 18.88 5.66 -15.86
CA PHE A 84 18.79 4.26 -16.26
C PHE A 84 18.08 3.42 -15.18
N PRO A 85 17.26 2.42 -15.54
CA PRO A 85 16.40 1.70 -14.59
C PRO A 85 17.06 1.13 -13.33
N PHE A 86 18.28 0.60 -13.46
CA PHE A 86 19.00 -0.10 -12.38
C PHE A 86 20.25 0.64 -11.91
N SER A 87 20.33 1.95 -12.16
CA SER A 87 21.48 2.74 -11.71
C SER A 87 21.08 4.17 -11.42
N ASP A 88 22.03 4.93 -10.87
CA ASP A 88 21.87 6.37 -10.67
C ASP A 88 22.50 7.19 -11.80
N ILE A 89 22.75 6.55 -12.96
CA ILE A 89 23.33 7.19 -14.14
C ILE A 89 22.21 7.93 -14.89
N PRO A 90 22.34 9.26 -15.11
CA PRO A 90 21.39 10.02 -15.91
C PRO A 90 21.30 9.56 -17.37
N LEU A 91 20.10 9.56 -17.95
CA LEU A 91 19.92 9.40 -19.38
C LEU A 91 20.46 10.62 -20.13
N THR A 92 21.26 10.40 -21.17
CA THR A 92 21.71 11.47 -22.05
C THR A 92 20.59 11.93 -22.99
N LYS A 93 20.78 13.06 -23.69
CA LYS A 93 19.83 13.49 -24.74
C LYS A 93 19.63 12.41 -25.81
N GLN A 94 20.73 11.74 -26.19
CA GLN A 94 20.68 10.65 -27.16
C GLN A 94 19.87 9.46 -26.62
N ASP A 95 20.08 9.06 -25.35
CA ASP A 95 19.28 8.00 -24.73
C ASP A 95 17.79 8.35 -24.69
N ILE A 96 17.47 9.61 -24.39
CA ILE A 96 16.08 10.10 -24.38
C ILE A 96 15.46 10.01 -25.77
N GLU A 97 16.17 10.44 -26.82
CA GLU A 97 15.68 10.42 -28.20
C GLU A 97 15.54 9.00 -28.75
N GLU A 98 16.52 8.13 -28.53
CA GLU A 98 16.56 6.79 -29.13
C GLU A 98 15.74 5.76 -28.35
N LYS A 99 15.70 5.85 -27.02
CA LYS A 99 15.10 4.81 -26.16
C LYS A 99 13.80 5.26 -25.53
N LEU A 100 13.78 6.43 -24.87
CA LEU A 100 12.58 6.86 -24.13
C LEU A 100 11.49 7.37 -25.08
N SER A 101 11.87 8.15 -26.09
CA SER A 101 10.93 8.83 -26.99
C SER A 101 10.29 7.92 -28.04
N THR A 102 10.84 6.73 -28.23
CA THR A 102 10.38 5.73 -29.20
C THR A 102 9.44 4.70 -28.58
N VAL A 103 9.29 4.70 -27.26
CA VAL A 103 8.38 3.80 -26.54
C VAL A 103 6.94 4.15 -26.86
N SER A 104 6.16 3.13 -27.21
CA SER A 104 4.71 3.24 -27.35
C SER A 104 4.09 3.45 -25.97
N ILE A 105 3.39 4.57 -25.80
CA ILE A 105 2.71 4.92 -24.54
C ILE A 105 1.67 3.86 -24.14
N GLN A 106 1.06 3.20 -25.13
CA GLN A 106 0.08 2.14 -24.90
C GLN A 106 0.71 0.86 -24.31
N GLU A 107 2.02 0.67 -24.50
CA GLU A 107 2.78 -0.43 -23.90
C GLU A 107 3.14 -0.13 -22.44
N CYS A 108 3.15 1.13 -22.01
CA CYS A 108 3.45 1.54 -20.64
C CYS A 108 2.27 1.24 -19.71
N LYS A 109 2.30 0.06 -19.09
CA LYS A 109 1.20 -0.46 -18.28
C LYS A 109 1.55 -0.67 -16.81
N TYR A 110 2.81 -0.60 -16.42
CA TYR A 110 3.23 -0.84 -15.04
C TYR A 110 4.22 0.24 -14.57
N ALA A 111 4.29 0.41 -13.26
CA ALA A 111 5.28 1.22 -12.58
C ALA A 111 5.97 0.38 -11.51
N LEU A 112 7.30 0.37 -11.52
CA LEU A 112 8.10 -0.25 -10.47
C LEU A 112 8.44 0.84 -9.45
N PHE A 113 7.84 0.78 -8.27
CA PHE A 113 8.05 1.75 -7.19
C PHE A 113 9.17 1.30 -6.26
N ASP A 114 9.95 2.26 -5.77
CA ASP A 114 10.84 2.13 -4.61
C ASP A 114 10.36 3.13 -3.56
N GLU A 115 9.85 2.62 -2.43
CA GLU A 115 9.15 3.43 -1.42
C GLU A 115 9.55 3.08 0.00
N GLU A 116 9.55 4.06 0.88
CA GLU A 116 9.58 3.84 2.32
C GLU A 116 8.16 3.88 2.87
N TRP A 117 7.82 2.88 3.67
CA TRP A 117 6.52 2.79 4.33
C TRP A 117 6.68 3.03 5.82
N PHE A 118 5.90 3.97 6.34
CA PHE A 118 5.85 4.28 7.76
C PHE A 118 4.43 4.07 8.28
N MET A 119 4.27 3.30 9.34
CA MET A 119 2.98 3.18 10.03
C MET A 119 3.15 3.28 11.54
N ASP A 120 2.38 4.19 12.13
CA ASP A 120 2.18 4.27 13.57
C ASP A 120 0.87 3.56 13.92
N THR A 121 0.96 2.42 14.63
CA THR A 121 -0.21 1.63 15.03
C THR A 121 -0.96 2.24 16.20
N ALA A 122 -0.31 3.07 17.02
CA ALA A 122 -0.95 3.73 18.16
C ALA A 122 -1.94 4.79 17.66
N THR A 123 -1.50 5.66 16.75
CA THR A 123 -2.37 6.67 16.13
C THR A 123 -3.11 6.14 14.89
N PHE A 124 -2.72 4.97 14.38
CA PHE A 124 -3.22 4.38 13.13
C PHE A 124 -3.14 5.35 11.94
N VAL A 125 -1.92 5.79 11.66
CA VAL A 125 -1.55 6.64 10.52
C VAL A 125 -0.52 5.92 9.69
N MET A 126 -0.65 6.01 8.36
CA MET A 126 0.35 5.50 7.42
C MET A 126 0.82 6.61 6.49
N GLN A 127 2.12 6.58 6.20
CA GLN A 127 2.78 7.46 5.26
C GLN A 127 3.61 6.63 4.30
N LYS A 128 3.62 7.03 3.03
CA LYS A 128 4.48 6.47 2.00
C LYS A 128 5.35 7.57 1.43
N ASN A 129 6.65 7.33 1.37
CA ASN A 129 7.60 8.20 0.73
C ASN A 129 8.12 7.52 -0.53
N VAL A 130 7.76 8.05 -1.70
CA VAL A 130 8.22 7.53 -2.99
C VAL A 130 9.65 8.02 -3.19
N ARG A 131 10.63 7.10 -3.22
CA ARG A 131 12.04 7.43 -3.46
C ARG A 131 12.36 7.45 -4.95
N SER A 132 11.73 6.57 -5.71
CA SER A 132 11.71 6.61 -7.16
C SER A 132 10.59 5.76 -7.72
N TYR A 133 10.29 5.95 -9.00
CA TYR A 133 9.46 5.01 -9.76
C TYR A 133 10.01 4.84 -11.16
N THR A 134 9.91 3.63 -11.70
CA THR A 134 10.41 3.29 -13.03
C THR A 134 9.25 2.92 -13.93
N ILE A 135 9.18 3.54 -15.10
CA ILE A 135 8.17 3.20 -16.11
C ILE A 135 8.50 1.82 -16.68
N VAL A 136 7.51 0.94 -16.71
CA VAL A 136 7.64 -0.41 -17.25
C VAL A 136 6.67 -0.57 -18.41
N ARG A 137 7.20 -1.05 -19.53
CA ARG A 137 6.37 -1.42 -20.67
C ARG A 137 6.20 -2.93 -20.78
N GLU A 138 5.10 -3.31 -21.40
CA GLU A 138 4.76 -4.68 -21.77
C GLU A 138 4.43 -4.71 -23.26
N TYR A 139 5.13 -5.57 -24.00
CA TYR A 139 5.06 -5.61 -25.46
C TYR A 139 5.31 -7.03 -25.99
N MET A 140 4.84 -7.31 -27.20
CA MET A 140 5.11 -8.56 -27.89
C MET A 140 6.48 -8.49 -28.55
N ARG A 141 7.36 -9.44 -28.24
CA ARG A 141 8.69 -9.56 -28.82
C ARG A 141 8.77 -10.82 -29.68
N LYS A 142 9.42 -10.72 -30.83
CA LYS A 142 9.79 -11.89 -31.64
C LYS A 142 11.00 -12.60 -31.03
N THR A 143 10.86 -13.90 -30.78
CA THR A 143 11.95 -14.77 -30.34
C THR A 143 12.91 -15.08 -31.50
N PRO A 144 14.13 -15.59 -31.23
CA PRO A 144 15.03 -16.05 -32.28
C PRO A 144 14.44 -17.14 -33.19
N LEU A 145 13.42 -17.85 -32.72
CA LEU A 145 12.72 -18.91 -33.44
C LEU A 145 11.53 -18.40 -34.26
N GLY A 146 11.28 -17.08 -34.26
CA GLY A 146 10.20 -16.44 -35.02
C GLY A 146 8.82 -16.51 -34.34
N THR A 147 8.72 -17.07 -33.13
CA THR A 147 7.49 -17.01 -32.32
C THR A 147 7.38 -15.65 -31.63
N GLU A 148 6.18 -15.28 -31.18
CA GLU A 148 5.98 -14.07 -30.37
C GLU A 148 5.76 -14.45 -28.90
N GLU A 149 6.38 -13.69 -28.01
CA GLU A 149 6.20 -13.82 -26.56
C GLU A 149 5.92 -12.46 -25.93
N LEU A 150 5.14 -12.45 -24.85
CA LEU A 150 4.92 -11.27 -24.05
C LEU A 150 6.17 -10.98 -23.22
N SER A 151 6.70 -9.76 -23.32
CA SER A 151 7.91 -9.34 -22.62
C SER A 151 7.67 -8.04 -21.86
N LYS A 152 8.35 -7.89 -20.73
CA LYS A 152 8.39 -6.66 -19.94
C LYS A 152 9.79 -6.06 -19.97
N SER A 153 9.88 -4.74 -19.99
CA SER A 153 11.16 -4.03 -19.87
C SER A 153 11.00 -2.73 -19.10
N LEU A 154 11.95 -2.46 -18.21
CA LEU A 154 12.08 -1.17 -17.55
C LEU A 154 12.60 -0.12 -18.55
N ILE A 155 12.01 1.07 -18.55
CA ILE A 155 12.30 2.12 -19.52
C ILE A 155 13.15 3.23 -18.93
N ALA A 156 12.65 3.90 -17.91
CA ALA A 156 13.30 5.05 -17.30
C ALA A 156 12.90 5.18 -15.83
N LYS A 157 13.90 5.36 -14.97
CA LYS A 157 13.73 5.60 -13.53
C LYS A 157 13.59 7.11 -13.30
N ILE A 158 12.54 7.51 -12.59
CA ILE A 158 12.31 8.88 -12.16
C ILE A 158 12.67 8.97 -10.68
N PRO A 159 13.82 9.59 -10.34
CA PRO A 159 14.20 9.78 -8.94
C PRO A 159 13.25 10.79 -8.28
N CYS A 160 12.92 10.55 -7.01
CA CYS A 160 12.09 11.42 -6.18
C CYS A 160 12.90 11.90 -4.97
N THR A 161 13.87 12.77 -5.21
CA THR A 161 14.88 13.18 -4.22
C THR A 161 14.62 14.58 -3.66
N ASP A 162 13.35 15.02 -3.59
CA ASP A 162 13.01 16.32 -3.01
C ASP A 162 13.55 16.39 -1.56
N SER A 163 14.39 17.40 -1.29
CA SER A 163 14.99 17.61 0.03
C SER A 163 14.02 18.17 1.07
N VAL A 164 12.84 18.62 0.62
CA VAL A 164 11.82 19.24 1.45
C VAL A 164 10.47 18.59 1.15
N SER A 165 9.85 18.03 2.18
CA SER A 165 8.47 17.54 2.11
C SER A 165 7.53 18.66 1.69
N LYS A 166 6.66 18.38 0.71
CA LYS A 166 5.72 19.35 0.16
C LYS A 166 4.33 19.17 0.73
N LYS A 167 3.62 20.28 0.94
CA LYS A 167 2.20 20.25 1.28
C LYS A 167 1.40 19.82 0.04
N PHE A 168 0.37 18.98 0.22
CA PHE A 168 -0.49 18.55 -0.89
C PHE A 168 -1.16 19.70 -1.65
N SER A 169 -1.40 20.85 -1.00
CA SER A 169 -1.91 22.08 -1.62
C SER A 169 -0.98 22.69 -2.66
N GLU A 170 0.30 22.32 -2.67
CA GLU A 170 1.33 22.80 -3.61
C GLU A 170 1.57 21.82 -4.78
N LEU A 171 0.83 20.71 -4.80
CA LEU A 171 0.98 19.64 -5.77
C LEU A 171 -0.22 19.56 -6.72
N THR A 172 -0.01 18.96 -7.89
CA THR A 172 -1.09 18.68 -8.83
C THR A 172 -1.70 17.32 -8.50
N LEU A 173 -3.00 17.30 -8.22
CA LEU A 173 -3.75 16.05 -8.04
C LEU A 173 -3.76 15.25 -9.36
N LEU A 174 -3.31 14.00 -9.32
CA LEU A 174 -3.42 13.05 -10.43
C LEU A 174 -4.78 12.34 -10.40
N ALA A 175 -5.14 11.75 -9.27
CA ALA A 175 -6.45 11.14 -9.06
C ALA A 175 -6.76 11.00 -7.57
N LYS A 176 -8.06 11.00 -7.26
CA LYS A 176 -8.57 10.67 -5.92
C LYS A 176 -9.00 9.23 -5.81
N ASN A 177 -8.85 8.66 -4.62
CA ASN A 177 -9.28 7.32 -4.25
C ASN A 177 -8.77 6.27 -5.24
N VAL A 178 -7.50 6.42 -5.66
CA VAL A 178 -6.75 5.39 -6.37
C VAL A 178 -6.75 4.16 -5.46
N ALA A 179 -7.23 3.05 -5.99
CA ALA A 179 -7.38 1.81 -5.26
C ALA A 179 -6.66 0.71 -6.04
N TYR A 180 -5.68 0.07 -5.42
CA TYR A 180 -4.82 -0.90 -6.09
C TYR A 180 -4.27 -1.92 -5.10
N GLU A 181 -4.01 -3.11 -5.61
CA GLU A 181 -3.32 -4.17 -4.88
C GLU A 181 -1.80 -4.06 -5.06
N ILE A 182 -1.10 -4.29 -3.96
CA ILE A 182 0.33 -4.53 -3.91
C ILE A 182 0.51 -5.99 -3.49
N PRO A 183 0.96 -6.87 -4.42
CA PRO A 183 1.31 -8.23 -4.06
C PRO A 183 2.54 -8.19 -3.15
N LEU A 184 2.47 -8.87 -2.02
CA LEU A 184 3.58 -9.07 -1.09
C LEU A 184 4.21 -10.46 -1.24
N VAL A 185 3.93 -11.11 -2.37
CA VAL A 185 4.63 -12.30 -2.85
C VAL A 185 4.95 -12.06 -4.32
N ASN A 186 6.21 -12.28 -4.71
CA ASN A 186 6.64 -12.11 -6.10
C ASN A 186 7.55 -13.28 -6.49
N GLU A 187 6.97 -14.29 -7.15
CA GLU A 187 7.69 -15.49 -7.58
C GLU A 187 8.66 -15.20 -8.73
N PHE A 188 8.37 -14.16 -9.53
CA PHE A 188 9.16 -13.83 -10.72
C PHE A 188 10.39 -12.98 -10.38
N ASN A 189 10.26 -12.06 -9.41
CA ASN A 189 11.34 -11.17 -8.95
C ASN A 189 11.29 -11.08 -7.41
N PRO A 190 11.66 -12.15 -6.69
CA PRO A 190 11.60 -12.19 -5.23
C PRO A 190 12.46 -11.10 -4.56
N GLU A 191 13.52 -10.65 -5.22
CA GLU A 191 14.41 -9.57 -4.76
C GLU A 191 13.70 -8.24 -4.54
N TYR A 192 12.57 -7.98 -5.23
CA TYR A 192 11.82 -6.74 -5.04
C TYR A 192 11.25 -6.62 -3.61
N LEU A 193 10.89 -7.75 -3.01
CA LEU A 193 10.26 -7.82 -1.70
C LEU A 193 11.21 -8.38 -0.62
N GLU A 194 12.51 -8.50 -0.88
CA GLU A 194 13.48 -9.09 0.06
C GLU A 194 13.53 -8.36 1.41
N ASN A 195 13.18 -7.08 1.37
CA ASN A 195 13.29 -6.14 2.47
C ASN A 195 12.05 -6.11 3.38
N ILE A 196 10.96 -6.80 3.03
CA ILE A 196 9.72 -6.82 3.82
C ILE A 196 9.49 -8.15 4.55
N HIS A 197 9.25 -8.07 5.86
CA HIS A 197 8.79 -9.21 6.64
C HIS A 197 7.26 -9.32 6.56
N VAL A 198 6.76 -9.93 5.48
CA VAL A 198 5.31 -10.01 5.17
C VAL A 198 4.48 -10.53 6.35
N LYS A 199 4.91 -11.61 7.00
CA LYS A 199 4.22 -12.18 8.17
C LYS A 199 4.08 -11.18 9.31
N HIS A 200 5.11 -10.38 9.58
CA HIS A 200 5.10 -9.34 10.61
C HIS A 200 4.12 -8.22 10.25
N VAL A 201 4.17 -7.75 8.99
CA VAL A 201 3.25 -6.74 8.45
C VAL A 201 1.78 -7.19 8.59
N MET A 202 1.47 -8.42 8.20
CA MET A 202 0.12 -8.99 8.32
C MET A 202 -0.32 -9.12 9.76
N ASN A 203 0.54 -9.64 10.64
CA ASN A 203 0.24 -9.75 12.07
C ASN A 203 -0.13 -8.41 12.69
N ILE A 204 0.58 -7.34 12.34
CA ILE A 204 0.28 -6.00 12.86
C ILE A 204 -1.10 -5.53 12.42
N LEU A 205 -1.42 -5.67 11.14
CA LEU A 205 -2.70 -5.21 10.60
C LEU A 205 -3.88 -6.05 11.12
N ILE A 206 -3.70 -7.36 11.21
CA ILE A 206 -4.67 -8.29 11.82
C ILE A 206 -4.89 -7.92 13.30
N ALA A 207 -3.82 -7.78 14.08
CA ALA A 207 -3.92 -7.38 15.49
C ALA A 207 -4.61 -6.02 15.65
N LYS A 208 -4.33 -5.07 14.75
CA LYS A 208 -4.98 -3.77 14.77
C LYS A 208 -6.48 -3.88 14.47
N ALA A 209 -6.89 -4.67 13.48
CA ALA A 209 -8.29 -4.93 13.18
C ALA A 209 -9.02 -5.58 14.37
N LEU A 210 -8.39 -6.54 15.04
CA LEU A 210 -8.95 -7.24 16.19
C LEU A 210 -8.95 -6.42 17.50
N SER A 211 -8.14 -5.36 17.58
CA SER A 211 -8.01 -4.55 18.80
C SER A 211 -9.27 -3.77 19.18
N GLY A 212 -10.21 -3.57 18.24
CA GLY A 212 -11.39 -2.71 18.43
C GLY A 212 -11.07 -1.21 18.47
N THR A 213 -9.81 -0.80 18.32
CA THR A 213 -9.40 0.62 18.35
C THR A 213 -9.58 1.33 17.00
N THR A 214 -9.74 0.56 15.92
CA THR A 214 -10.02 1.04 14.56
C THR A 214 -11.23 0.27 14.02
N ASN A 215 -12.15 0.97 13.38
CA ASN A 215 -13.27 0.32 12.70
C ASN A 215 -12.78 -0.40 11.43
N ALA A 216 -13.16 -1.67 11.31
CA ALA A 216 -13.00 -2.44 10.07
C ALA A 216 -14.34 -2.51 9.33
N TYR A 217 -14.28 -2.46 8.00
CA TYR A 217 -15.44 -2.41 7.12
C TYR A 217 -15.48 -3.61 6.18
N SER A 218 -16.70 -4.06 5.85
CA SER A 218 -16.93 -5.06 4.81
C SER A 218 -16.54 -4.50 3.45
N PHE A 219 -15.73 -5.23 2.71
CA PHE A 219 -15.40 -4.91 1.32
C PHE A 219 -16.51 -5.31 0.31
N MET A 220 -17.43 -6.19 0.73
CA MET A 220 -18.37 -6.87 -0.17
C MET A 220 -19.57 -6.01 -0.61
N LEU A 221 -19.81 -4.86 0.01
CA LEU A 221 -20.98 -4.03 -0.26
C LEU A 221 -20.57 -2.79 -1.05
N ARG A 222 -20.80 -2.88 -2.36
CA ARG A 222 -20.43 -1.89 -3.39
C ARG A 222 -20.82 -0.45 -3.05
N ASP A 223 -21.92 -0.27 -2.31
CA ASP A 223 -22.56 1.03 -2.08
C ASP A 223 -22.67 1.40 -0.59
N THR A 224 -22.21 0.57 0.34
CA THR A 224 -22.28 0.87 1.78
C THR A 224 -21.05 0.41 2.56
N LEU A 225 -20.40 1.35 3.24
CA LEU A 225 -19.36 1.08 4.24
C LEU A 225 -20.01 0.47 5.50
N GLN A 226 -20.24 -0.85 5.48
CA GLN A 226 -20.76 -1.57 6.64
C GLN A 226 -19.62 -1.87 7.61
N SER A 227 -19.68 -1.32 8.83
CA SER A 227 -18.77 -1.68 9.91
C SER A 227 -18.97 -3.14 10.32
N LEU A 228 -17.88 -3.86 10.56
CA LEU A 228 -17.89 -5.24 11.00
C LEU A 228 -17.89 -5.31 12.53
N SER A 229 -18.57 -6.32 13.09
CA SER A 229 -18.42 -6.70 14.50
C SER A 229 -17.09 -7.43 14.73
N ALA A 230 -16.67 -7.61 15.99
CA ALA A 230 -15.44 -8.33 16.31
C ALA A 230 -15.51 -9.80 15.85
N GLU A 231 -16.67 -10.42 16.00
CA GLU A 231 -16.97 -11.78 15.56
C GLU A 231 -16.92 -11.89 14.03
N ASP A 232 -17.50 -10.92 13.31
CA ASP A 232 -17.43 -10.88 11.84
C ASP A 232 -16.00 -10.71 11.33
N ILE A 233 -15.19 -9.89 12.02
CA ILE A 233 -13.77 -9.70 11.67
C ILE A 233 -13.05 -11.04 11.78
N LYS A 234 -13.17 -11.74 12.91
CA LYS A 234 -12.57 -13.07 13.12
C LYS A 234 -12.98 -14.07 12.05
N LEU A 235 -14.29 -14.17 11.80
CA LEU A 235 -14.85 -15.09 10.81
C LEU A 235 -14.30 -14.82 9.41
N ARG A 236 -14.24 -13.55 8.99
CA ARG A 236 -13.73 -13.14 7.68
C ARG A 236 -12.23 -13.33 7.54
N LEU A 237 -11.49 -13.18 8.64
CA LEU A 237 -10.05 -13.46 8.70
C LEU A 237 -9.74 -14.97 8.74
N GLY A 238 -10.76 -15.83 8.80
CA GLY A 238 -10.63 -17.29 8.70
C GLY A 238 -10.72 -18.04 10.02
N GLU A 239 -11.03 -17.37 11.13
CA GLU A 239 -11.28 -18.02 12.42
C GLU A 239 -12.65 -18.71 12.40
N GLN A 240 -12.67 -20.03 12.52
CA GLN A 240 -13.89 -20.84 12.47
C GLN A 240 -13.80 -22.04 13.41
N THR A 241 -14.93 -22.46 13.97
CA THR A 241 -15.05 -23.74 14.67
C THR A 241 -15.93 -24.62 13.80
N GLU A 242 -15.37 -25.73 13.33
CA GLU A 242 -16.08 -26.74 12.55
C GLU A 242 -16.43 -27.91 13.46
N SER A 243 -17.66 -28.42 13.38
CA SER A 243 -18.11 -29.56 14.16
C SER A 243 -18.34 -30.76 13.23
N TYR A 244 -17.67 -31.87 13.54
CA TYR A 244 -17.75 -33.12 12.80
C TYR A 244 -18.41 -34.17 13.69
N VAL A 245 -19.48 -34.78 13.19
CA VAL A 245 -20.10 -35.93 13.85
C VAL A 245 -19.46 -37.20 13.28
N ASN A 246 -18.69 -37.88 14.11
CA ASN A 246 -18.16 -39.20 13.82
C ASN A 246 -19.15 -40.24 14.30
N ILE A 247 -19.50 -41.19 13.44
CA ILE A 247 -20.36 -42.31 13.80
C ILE A 247 -19.46 -43.54 13.88
N ASP A 248 -19.38 -44.18 15.04
CA ASP A 248 -18.70 -45.48 15.16
C ASP A 248 -19.50 -46.53 14.40
N GLU A 249 -18.94 -47.02 13.29
CA GLU A 249 -19.59 -48.01 12.42
C GLU A 249 -19.94 -49.33 13.13
N THR A 250 -19.34 -49.59 14.29
CA THR A 250 -19.48 -50.84 15.06
C THR A 250 -20.54 -50.75 16.14
N THR A 251 -20.64 -49.61 16.81
CA THR A 251 -21.53 -49.40 17.97
C THR A 251 -22.74 -48.52 17.64
N GLY A 252 -22.65 -47.70 16.59
CA GLY A 252 -23.64 -46.70 16.23
C GLY A 252 -23.60 -45.45 17.11
N ASP A 253 -22.63 -45.34 18.02
CA ASP A 253 -22.47 -44.19 18.90
C ASP A 253 -21.96 -42.98 18.09
N GLU A 254 -22.52 -41.81 18.38
CA GLU A 254 -22.10 -40.54 17.80
C GLU A 254 -21.10 -39.84 18.73
N ASP A 255 -19.95 -39.45 18.17
CA ASP A 255 -18.97 -38.58 18.83
C ASP A 255 -18.85 -37.27 18.05
N THR A 256 -18.88 -36.14 18.75
CA THR A 256 -18.78 -34.82 18.12
C THR A 256 -17.38 -34.27 18.35
N VAL A 257 -16.65 -34.06 17.27
CA VAL A 257 -15.30 -33.47 17.29
C VAL A 257 -15.38 -32.03 16.78
N GLU A 258 -15.01 -31.08 17.63
CA GLU A 258 -14.84 -29.68 17.23
C GLU A 258 -13.39 -29.40 16.81
N ILE A 259 -13.21 -28.84 15.62
CA ILE A 259 -11.92 -28.42 15.08
C ILE A 259 -11.91 -26.89 15.00
N GLU A 260 -11.01 -26.26 15.77
CA GLU A 260 -10.79 -24.82 15.72
C GLU A 260 -9.76 -24.46 14.64
N LYS A 261 -10.23 -23.80 13.58
CA LYS A 261 -9.38 -23.15 12.59
C LYS A 261 -9.01 -21.75 13.09
N LYS A 262 -7.71 -21.51 13.28
CA LYS A 262 -7.16 -20.19 13.65
C LYS A 262 -6.86 -19.36 12.41
N ILE A 263 -6.79 -18.04 12.59
CA ILE A 263 -6.31 -17.10 11.57
C ILE A 263 -4.88 -17.49 11.20
N ASP A 264 -4.64 -17.79 9.93
CA ASP A 264 -3.30 -18.06 9.40
C ASP A 264 -2.79 -16.85 8.61
N PRO A 265 -1.78 -16.12 9.12
CA PRO A 265 -1.16 -15.02 8.40
C PRO A 265 -0.56 -15.41 7.04
N SER A 266 -0.28 -16.69 6.79
CA SER A 266 0.28 -17.17 5.53
C SER A 266 -0.72 -17.11 4.36
N GLU A 267 -2.03 -17.10 4.66
CA GLU A 267 -3.08 -16.92 3.66
C GLU A 267 -3.14 -15.47 3.11
N TYR A 268 -2.37 -14.53 3.67
CA TYR A 268 -2.41 -13.12 3.28
C TYR A 268 -1.24 -12.75 2.37
N THR A 269 -1.53 -12.64 1.08
CA THR A 269 -0.52 -12.52 0.02
C THR A 269 -0.30 -11.09 -0.46
N GLY A 270 -1.08 -10.12 0.02
CA GLY A 270 -0.97 -8.73 -0.43
C GLY A 270 -1.76 -7.73 0.40
N LEU A 271 -1.61 -6.46 0.03
CA LEU A 271 -2.37 -5.34 0.60
C LEU A 271 -3.02 -4.54 -0.51
N ALA A 272 -4.26 -4.12 -0.33
CA ALA A 272 -4.89 -3.11 -1.18
C ALA A 272 -4.86 -1.76 -0.48
N PHE A 273 -4.40 -0.72 -1.17
CA PHE A 273 -4.38 0.64 -0.65
C PHE A 273 -5.45 1.49 -1.32
N ILE A 274 -6.00 2.45 -0.56
CA ILE A 274 -6.83 3.54 -1.08
C ILE A 274 -6.11 4.85 -0.81
N GLU A 275 -5.83 5.62 -1.86
CA GLU A 275 -4.93 6.77 -1.79
C GLU A 275 -5.39 7.92 -2.70
N ASP A 276 -5.05 9.15 -2.36
CA ASP A 276 -5.01 10.25 -3.34
C ASP A 276 -3.59 10.41 -3.85
N TRP A 277 -3.43 10.48 -5.17
CA TRP A 277 -2.13 10.60 -5.80
C TRP A 277 -1.92 12.02 -6.30
N TYR A 278 -0.75 12.57 -5.99
CA TYR A 278 -0.34 13.90 -6.40
C TYR A 278 1.00 13.81 -7.13
N VAL A 279 1.28 14.83 -7.95
CA VAL A 279 2.57 14.99 -8.61
C VAL A 279 3.07 16.41 -8.43
N ASN A 280 4.37 16.56 -8.20
CA ASN A 280 5.04 17.84 -8.36
C ASN A 280 5.21 18.10 -9.87
N PRO A 281 4.50 19.07 -10.48
CA PRO A 281 4.51 19.24 -11.93
C PRO A 281 5.86 19.70 -12.50
N LYS A 282 6.80 20.14 -11.64
CA LYS A 282 8.14 20.54 -12.08
C LYS A 282 9.08 19.33 -12.17
N THR A 283 9.05 18.47 -11.16
CA THR A 283 10.02 17.36 -11.02
C THR A 283 9.43 16.00 -11.39
N MET A 284 8.11 15.92 -11.56
CA MET A 284 7.36 14.67 -11.74
C MET A 284 7.45 13.69 -10.56
N HIS A 285 7.81 14.17 -9.37
CA HIS A 285 7.78 13.35 -8.16
C HIS A 285 6.35 13.03 -7.75
N ILE A 286 6.10 11.76 -7.43
CA ILE A 286 4.79 11.28 -6.99
C ILE A 286 4.71 11.36 -5.47
N TYR A 287 3.57 11.84 -4.97
CA TYR A 287 3.24 11.89 -3.56
C TYR A 287 1.92 11.14 -3.35
N LYS A 288 1.86 10.31 -2.31
CA LYS A 288 0.71 9.44 -2.02
C LYS A 288 0.13 9.81 -0.66
N ASP A 289 -1.13 10.21 -0.66
CA ASP A 289 -1.90 10.47 0.56
C ASP A 289 -2.71 9.23 0.92
N VAL A 290 -2.24 8.47 1.91
CA VAL A 290 -2.72 7.11 2.19
C VAL A 290 -3.95 7.16 3.10
N LYS A 291 -5.12 6.82 2.55
CA LYS A 291 -6.41 6.91 3.24
C LYS A 291 -6.83 5.63 3.91
N GLY A 292 -6.54 4.48 3.30
CA GLY A 292 -6.97 3.20 3.83
C GLY A 292 -6.13 2.03 3.33
N VAL A 293 -6.27 0.92 4.04
CA VAL A 293 -5.62 -0.35 3.77
C VAL A 293 -6.60 -1.50 3.92
N ALA A 294 -6.56 -2.44 2.98
CA ALA A 294 -7.33 -3.67 2.97
C ALA A 294 -6.36 -4.85 2.89
N LEU A 295 -6.71 -5.94 3.58
CA LEU A 295 -5.94 -7.18 3.51
C LEU A 295 -6.35 -7.96 2.27
N VAL A 296 -5.39 -8.57 1.57
CA VAL A 296 -5.69 -9.49 0.46
C VAL A 296 -5.38 -10.91 0.91
N ARG A 297 -6.40 -11.76 0.91
CA ARG A 297 -6.34 -13.14 1.41
C ARG A 297 -6.57 -14.12 0.26
N GLU A 298 -5.67 -15.08 0.10
CA GLU A 298 -5.75 -16.21 -0.82
C GLU A 298 -5.73 -17.52 -0.03
N TYR A 299 -6.73 -18.37 -0.20
CA TYR A 299 -6.84 -19.63 0.52
C TYR A 299 -7.55 -20.69 -0.31
N MET A 300 -7.33 -21.97 0.00
CA MET A 300 -8.06 -23.07 -0.62
C MET A 300 -9.42 -23.21 0.06
N LYS A 301 -10.48 -23.13 -0.73
CA LYS A 301 -11.86 -23.30 -0.27
C LYS A 301 -12.38 -24.64 -0.78
N GLN A 302 -12.80 -25.49 0.16
CA GLN A 302 -13.55 -26.69 -0.17
C GLN A 302 -14.96 -26.27 -0.65
N LEU A 303 -15.36 -26.76 -1.83
CA LEU A 303 -16.74 -26.65 -2.31
C LEU A 303 -17.35 -28.05 -2.27
N ASP A 304 -18.61 -28.16 -1.86
CA ASP A 304 -19.28 -29.44 -1.64
C ASP A 304 -19.14 -30.38 -2.86
N GLY A 305 -18.46 -31.51 -2.66
CA GLY A 305 -18.26 -32.55 -3.69
C GLY A 305 -17.20 -32.26 -4.76
N ASN A 306 -16.49 -31.12 -4.69
CA ASN A 306 -15.47 -30.73 -5.67
C ASN A 306 -14.07 -30.67 -5.07
N GLU A 307 -13.04 -30.61 -5.93
CA GLU A 307 -11.67 -30.33 -5.48
C GLU A 307 -11.57 -28.92 -4.85
N PRO A 308 -10.67 -28.71 -3.86
CA PRO A 308 -10.47 -27.40 -3.28
C PRO A 308 -10.07 -26.37 -4.36
N GLU A 309 -10.77 -25.24 -4.39
CA GLU A 309 -10.47 -24.14 -5.30
C GLU A 309 -9.70 -23.03 -4.58
N LYS A 310 -8.72 -22.43 -5.25
CA LYS A 310 -8.02 -21.25 -4.73
C LYS A 310 -8.91 -20.03 -4.87
N VAL A 311 -9.27 -19.42 -3.74
CA VAL A 311 -10.13 -18.23 -3.68
C VAL A 311 -9.33 -17.03 -3.20
N LYS A 312 -9.52 -15.88 -3.86
CA LYS A 312 -8.95 -14.58 -3.48
C LYS A 312 -10.04 -13.65 -2.98
N THR A 313 -9.83 -13.03 -1.83
CA THR A 313 -10.80 -12.12 -1.19
C THR A 313 -10.11 -10.93 -0.53
N ILE A 314 -10.88 -9.87 -0.31
CA ILE A 314 -10.52 -8.77 0.60
C ILE A 314 -11.46 -8.86 1.80
N PRO A 315 -11.07 -9.49 2.91
CA PRO A 315 -11.98 -9.77 4.01
C PRO A 315 -12.47 -8.50 4.72
N LEU A 316 -11.60 -7.48 4.81
CA LEU A 316 -11.89 -6.22 5.48
C LEU A 316 -11.07 -5.05 4.92
N LEU A 317 -11.56 -3.85 5.18
CA LEU A 317 -10.95 -2.55 4.88
C LEU A 317 -10.87 -1.70 6.15
N MET A 318 -9.75 -1.01 6.38
CA MET A 318 -9.58 -0.03 7.47
C MET A 318 -9.15 1.32 6.91
N PHE A 319 -9.69 2.41 7.46
CA PHE A 319 -9.27 3.77 7.13
C PHE A 319 -8.34 4.33 8.21
N PHE A 320 -7.28 5.02 7.78
CA PHE A 320 -6.32 5.67 8.66
C PHE A 320 -6.93 6.90 9.34
N SER A 321 -6.48 7.20 10.56
CA SER A 321 -7.14 8.16 11.45
C SER A 321 -7.06 9.61 10.98
N ASN A 322 -6.06 9.93 10.17
CA ASN A 322 -5.87 11.22 9.50
C ASN A 322 -6.82 11.44 8.31
N HIS A 323 -7.60 10.43 7.92
CA HIS A 323 -8.56 10.49 6.82
C HIS A 323 -9.93 9.99 7.26
N LYS A 324 -10.49 10.66 8.27
CA LYS A 324 -11.89 10.47 8.70
C LYS A 324 -12.89 11.29 7.89
N ASP A 325 -12.41 12.33 7.21
CA ASP A 325 -13.25 13.23 6.42
C ASP A 325 -13.34 12.75 4.98
N GLY A 326 -14.52 12.24 4.62
CA GLY A 326 -14.85 11.78 3.27
C GLY A 326 -15.30 10.33 3.16
N LYS A 327 -16.05 9.83 4.15
CA LYS A 327 -16.99 8.73 3.94
C LYS A 327 -17.92 9.04 2.77
#